data_AF-A0A1Z9Z3Y0-F1
#
_entry.id   AF-A0A1Z9Z3Y0-F1
#
_cell.length_a   1.000
_cell.length_b   1.000
_cell.length_c   1.000
_cell.angle_alpha   90.00
_cell.angle_beta   90.00
_cell.angle_gamma   90.00
#
_symmetry.space_group_name_H-M   'P 1'
#
loop_
_entity.id
_entity.type
_entity.pdbx_description
1 polymer ?
#
loop_
_entity_poly.entity_id
_entity_poly.type
_entity_poly.pdbx_seq_one_letter_code
_entity_poly.pdbx_strand_id
1 'polypeptide(L)' 'MGLIKQFWLESGGIYSYRKIQCDLKDISENCGINRIYRLMKANGLKSQLGYRRP' A
#
# COMPACT_ATOMS: atom_id res chain seq x y z
N MET A 1 -12.53 -5.87 -6.22
CA MET A 1 -12.17 -5.62 -4.80
C MET A 1 -10.65 -5.64 -4.71
N GLY A 2 -10.03 -4.49 -4.51
CA GLY A 2 -8.63 -4.24 -4.90
C GLY A 2 -7.59 -4.96 -4.04
N LEU A 3 -6.66 -5.65 -4.70
CA LEU A 3 -5.49 -6.34 -4.11
C LEU A 3 -4.77 -5.47 -3.06
N ILE A 4 -4.67 -4.15 -3.28
CA ILE A 4 -4.08 -3.18 -2.33
C ILE A 4 -4.72 -3.24 -0.95
N LYS A 5 -6.05 -3.34 -0.85
CA LYS A 5 -6.77 -3.39 0.43
C LYS A 5 -6.50 -4.72 1.13
N GLN A 6 -6.37 -5.81 0.37
CA GLN A 6 -6.04 -7.13 0.90
C GLN A 6 -4.62 -7.16 1.46
N PHE A 7 -3.62 -6.75 0.67
CA PHE A 7 -2.22 -6.63 1.14
C PHE A 7 -2.09 -5.73 2.38
N TRP A 8 -2.83 -4.61 2.41
CA TRP A 8 -2.82 -3.71 3.56
C TRP A 8 -3.45 -4.34 4.82
N LEU A 9 -4.53 -5.11 4.67
CA LEU A 9 -5.18 -5.83 5.78
C LEU A 9 -4.35 -7.02 6.27
N GLU A 10 -3.77 -7.82 5.36
CA GLU A 10 -2.88 -8.95 5.71
C GLU A 10 -1.61 -8.48 6.43
N SER A 11 -1.15 -7.27 6.11
CA SER A 11 -0.09 -6.59 6.85
C SER A 11 -0.52 -6.09 8.25
N GLY A 12 -1.81 -6.12 8.59
CA GLY A 12 -2.33 -5.49 9.82
C GLY A 12 -2.22 -3.96 9.83
N GLY A 13 -2.29 -3.31 8.65
CA GLY A 13 -2.21 -1.84 8.54
C GLY A 13 -0.80 -1.26 8.68
N ILE A 14 0.23 -2.10 8.75
CA ILE A 14 1.64 -1.70 8.90
C ILE A 14 2.23 -1.20 7.57
N TYR A 15 1.84 -1.80 6.45
CA TYR A 15 2.50 -1.55 5.17
C TYR A 15 2.18 -0.16 4.62
N SER A 16 3.25 0.58 4.31
CA SER A 16 3.20 1.83 3.57
C SER A 16 2.98 1.57 2.08
N TYR A 17 2.58 2.62 1.35
CA TYR A 17 2.41 2.56 -0.10
C TYR A 17 3.63 2.03 -0.85
N ARG A 18 4.83 2.25 -0.31
CA ARG A 18 6.09 1.76 -0.88
C ARG A 18 6.26 0.24 -0.74
N LYS A 19 5.79 -0.34 0.37
CA LYS A 19 5.87 -1.78 0.62
C LYS A 19 4.79 -2.52 -0.18
N ILE A 20 3.57 -1.99 -0.14
CA ILE A 20 2.47 -2.43 -1.01
C ILE A 20 2.87 -2.35 -2.49
N GLN A 21 3.61 -1.32 -2.91
CA GLN A 21 4.14 -1.22 -4.27
C GLN A 21 5.15 -2.31 -4.59
N CYS A 22 6.05 -2.68 -3.67
CA CYS A 22 6.96 -3.82 -3.87
C CYS A 22 6.16 -5.12 -4.06
N ASP A 23 5.20 -5.41 -3.18
CA ASP A 23 4.42 -6.65 -3.23
C ASP A 23 3.56 -6.71 -4.51
N LEU A 24 3.02 -5.57 -4.94
CA LEU A 24 2.25 -5.50 -6.18
C LEU A 24 3.09 -5.48 -7.45
N LYS A 25 4.37 -5.12 -7.37
CA LYS A 25 5.28 -5.19 -8.52
C LYS A 25 5.56 -6.65 -8.91
N ASP A 26 5.52 -7.56 -7.94
CA ASP A 26 5.69 -9.00 -8.15
C ASP A 26 4.46 -9.63 -8.84
N ILE A 27 3.26 -9.08 -8.56
CA ILE A 27 1.97 -9.67 -8.95
C ILE A 27 1.30 -8.92 -10.12
N SER A 28 1.71 -7.68 -10.40
CA SER A 28 1.09 -6.82 -11.41
C SER A 28 2.16 -6.00 -12.14
N GLU A 29 2.30 -6.27 -13.45
CA GLU A 29 3.07 -5.48 -14.41
C GLU A 29 3.13 -3.98 -14.06
N ASN A 30 4.31 -3.52 -13.66
CA ASN A 30 4.69 -2.10 -13.51
C ASN A 30 3.59 -1.15 -13.00
N CYS A 31 2.90 -1.50 -11.91
CA CYS A 31 2.04 -0.53 -11.22
C CYS A 31 2.90 0.57 -10.56
N GLY A 32 3.01 1.72 -11.23
CA GLY A 32 3.79 2.86 -10.74
C GLY A 32 3.32 3.41 -9.40
N ILE A 33 4.25 3.98 -8.63
CA ILE A 33 4.04 4.51 -7.27
C ILE A 33 2.83 5.46 -7.20
N ASN A 34 2.64 6.30 -8.22
CA ASN A 34 1.55 7.27 -8.28
C ASN A 34 0.17 6.59 -8.33
N ARG A 35 0.06 5.44 -9.00
CA ARG A 35 -1.19 4.68 -9.08
C ARG A 35 -1.50 4.03 -7.74
N ILE A 36 -0.51 3.44 -7.09
CA ILE A 36 -0.64 2.86 -5.73
C ILE A 36 -1.08 3.93 -4.74
N TYR A 37 -0.43 5.10 -4.76
CA TYR A 37 -0.77 6.22 -3.89
C TYR A 37 -2.22 6.68 -4.09
N ARG A 38 -2.66 6.88 -5.34
CA ARG A 38 -4.04 7.26 -5.65
C ARG A 38 -5.04 6.20 -5.18
N LEU A 39 -4.74 4.92 -5.37
CA LEU A 39 -5.60 3.82 -4.96
C LEU A 39 -5.68 3.70 -3.44
N MET A 40 -4.57 3.81 -2.73
CA MET A 40 -4.57 3.83 -1.26
C MET A 40 -5.35 5.02 -0.72
N LYS A 41 -5.13 6.21 -1.28
CA LYS A 41 -5.87 7.43 -0.89
C LYS A 41 -7.36 7.30 -1.16
N ALA A 42 -7.76 6.78 -2.32
CA ALA A 42 -9.16 6.54 -2.67
C ALA A 42 -9.83 5.49 -1.76
N ASN A 43 -9.07 4.54 -1.21
CA ASN A 43 -9.55 3.54 -0.27
C ASN A 43 -9.37 3.95 1.21
N GLY A 44 -8.89 5.16 1.50
CA GLY A 44 -8.62 5.62 2.86
C GLY A 44 -7.51 4.84 3.58
N LEU A 45 -6.67 4.12 2.84
CA LEU A 45 -5.61 3.28 3.39
C LEU A 45 -4.38 4.13 3.70
N LYS A 46 -3.89 4.02 4.94
CA LYS A 46 -2.66 4.67 5.41
C LYS A 46 -1.87 3.67 6.23
N SER A 47 -0.53 3.74 6.17
CA SER A 47 0.28 2.98 7.13
C SER A 47 0.07 3.57 8.52
N GLN A 48 -0.17 2.69 9.50
CA GLN A 48 -0.23 3.07 10.90
C GLN A 48 1.15 3.45 11.46
N LEU A 49 2.24 2.99 10.83
CA LEU A 49 3.61 3.40 11.13
C LEU A 49 3.97 4.68 10.35
N GLY A 50 3.30 5.78 10.68
CA GLY A 50 3.65 7.12 10.23
C GLY A 50 4.45 7.86 11.28
N TYR A 51 5.75 8.09 11.03
CA TYR A 51 6.57 9.14 11.66
C TYR A 51 6.68 9.19 13.19
N ARG A 52 6.63 8.06 13.91
CA ARG A 52 7.32 8.02 15.22
C ARG A 52 8.83 7.97 14.97
N ARG A 53 9.41 9.15 14.67
CA ARG A 53 10.81 9.39 15.02
C ARG A 53 10.87 9.36 16.55
N PRO A 54 11.79 8.61 17.17
CA PRO A 54 12.05 8.73 18.60
C PRO A 54 12.44 10.16 18.96
#